data_AF-A0A7C3G8Y3-F1
#
_entry.id   AF-A0A7C3G8Y3-F1
#
_cell.length_a   1.000
_cell.length_b   1.000
_cell.length_c   1.000
_cell.angle_alpha   90.00
_cell.angle_beta   90.00
_cell.angle_gamma   90.00
#
_symmetry.space_group_name_H-M   'P 1'
#
loop_
_entity.id
_entity.type
_entity.pdbx_description
1 polymer ?
#
loop_
_entity_poly.entity_id
_entity_poly.type
_entity_poly.pdbx_seq_one_letter_code
_entity_poly.pdbx_strand_id
1 'polypeptide(L)'
;MGALATIKWQGHSGRKYKFWVYKIGTRFKETPANFILARETADLTFAPVCIGQTDDLSKRFDNYEEMPEVRQGDATHIHAHANSRGEPARLDEEADLLDRWKPAFNNEPQQ
;
A
#
# COMPACT_ATOMS: atom_id res chain seq x y z
N MET A 1 2.79 14.82 10.86
CA MET A 1 2.90 13.48 11.49
C MET A 1 3.82 12.63 10.63
N GLY A 2 4.72 11.87 11.25
CA GLY A 2 5.74 11.07 10.55
C GLY A 2 5.35 9.59 10.42
N ALA A 3 6.15 8.83 9.67
CA ALA A 3 5.99 7.37 9.60
C ALA A 3 6.22 6.75 10.99
N LEU A 4 5.46 5.70 11.32
CA LEU A 4 5.59 4.93 12.55
C LEU A 4 6.82 4.02 12.53
N ALA A 5 7.07 3.39 11.38
CA ALA A 5 8.12 2.39 11.21
C ALA A 5 8.44 2.21 9.72
N THR A 6 9.32 1.26 9.42
CA THR A 6 9.53 0.77 8.06
C THR A 6 9.47 -0.75 8.04
N ILE A 7 8.88 -1.30 6.99
CA ILE A 7 8.74 -2.75 6.78
C ILE A 7 9.24 -3.13 5.38
N LYS A 8 9.67 -4.38 5.22
CA LYS A 8 10.07 -4.93 3.92
C LYS A 8 9.04 -5.94 3.44
N TRP A 9 8.36 -5.62 2.34
CA TRP A 9 7.49 -6.55 1.64
C TRP A 9 8.30 -7.30 0.58
N GLN A 10 8.25 -8.62 0.62
CA GLN A 10 8.91 -9.44 -0.38
C GLN A 10 7.95 -9.65 -1.57
N GLY A 11 8.40 -9.48 -2.80
CA GLY A 11 7.65 -9.85 -4.02
C GLY A 11 7.85 -11.31 -4.42
N HIS A 12 7.16 -11.74 -5.48
CA HIS A 12 7.24 -13.09 -6.03
C HIS A 12 8.66 -13.41 -6.53
N SER A 13 9.30 -12.43 -7.17
CA SER A 13 10.68 -12.45 -7.65
C SER A 13 11.73 -12.62 -6.55
N GLY A 14 11.32 -12.49 -5.28
CA GLY A 14 12.21 -12.51 -4.12
C GLY A 14 12.80 -11.14 -3.75
N ARG A 15 12.58 -10.10 -4.58
CA ARG A 15 12.93 -8.72 -4.25
C ARG A 15 12.21 -8.25 -2.99
N LYS A 16 12.86 -7.38 -2.21
CA LYS A 16 12.31 -6.81 -0.99
C LYS A 16 12.16 -5.31 -1.16
N TYR A 17 10.93 -4.82 -1.07
CA TYR A 17 10.55 -3.43 -1.21
C TYR A 17 10.35 -2.81 0.17
N LYS A 18 11.01 -1.69 0.42
CA LYS A 18 10.93 -1.01 1.72
C LYS A 18 9.78 -0.02 1.71
N PHE A 19 8.82 -0.21 2.60
CA PHE A 19 7.70 0.69 2.80
C PHE A 19 7.81 1.42 4.13
N TRP A 20 7.32 2.65 4.15
CA TRP A 20 7.08 3.42 5.36
C TRP A 20 5.67 3.13 5.87
N VAL A 21 5.54 2.87 7.17
CA VAL A 21 4.27 2.52 7.82
C VAL A 21 3.62 3.76 8.40
N TYR A 22 2.34 3.97 8.09
CA TYR A 22 1.52 5.10 8.55
C TYR A 22 0.18 4.58 9.08
N LYS A 23 -0.45 5.35 9.97
CA LYS A 23 -1.84 5.07 10.36
C LYS A 23 -2.79 5.46 9.24
N ILE A 24 -3.92 4.77 9.16
CA ILE A 24 -5.08 5.24 8.38
C ILE A 24 -5.44 6.67 8.82
N GLY A 25 -5.85 7.50 7.87
CA GLY A 25 -6.09 8.95 8.08
C GLY A 25 -4.84 9.83 8.03
N THR A 26 -3.66 9.26 7.75
CA THR A 26 -2.47 10.07 7.49
C THR A 26 -2.63 10.86 6.19
N ARG A 27 -2.37 12.18 6.25
CA ARG A 27 -2.32 13.04 5.07
C ARG A 27 -0.95 12.96 4.41
N PHE A 28 -0.94 12.76 3.09
CA PHE A 28 0.27 12.68 2.28
C PHE A 28 0.46 13.94 1.44
N LYS A 29 1.69 14.10 0.94
CA LYS A 29 2.00 15.07 -0.12
C LYS A 29 1.74 14.42 -1.49
N GLU A 30 1.60 15.24 -2.52
CA GLU A 30 1.60 14.79 -3.90
C GLU A 30 2.92 14.07 -4.20
N THR A 31 2.86 12.75 -4.30
CA THR A 31 4.03 11.89 -4.45
C THR A 31 3.63 10.61 -5.17
N PRO A 32 4.26 10.29 -6.31
CA PRO A 32 4.07 9.00 -6.96
C PRO A 32 4.60 7.87 -6.09
N ALA A 33 3.81 6.83 -5.88
CA ALA A 33 4.13 5.79 -4.92
C ALA A 33 3.43 4.46 -5.21
N ASN A 34 4.06 3.38 -4.77
CA ASN A 34 3.37 2.12 -4.49
C ASN A 34 2.82 2.18 -3.07
N PHE A 35 1.66 1.59 -2.84
CA PHE A 35 1.04 1.51 -1.52
C PHE A 35 0.51 0.11 -1.23
N ILE A 36 0.44 -0.21 0.07
CA ILE A 36 -0.24 -1.40 0.58
C ILE A 36 -1.12 -0.95 1.73
N LEU A 37 -2.43 -1.13 1.60
CA LEU A 37 -3.32 -1.14 2.75
C LEU A 37 -3.14 -2.45 3.48
N ALA A 38 -2.88 -2.37 4.79
CA ALA A 38 -2.52 -3.52 5.58
C ALA A 38 -3.31 -3.64 6.87
N ARG A 39 -3.61 -4.88 7.24
CA ARG A 39 -4.15 -5.25 8.55
C ARG A 39 -3.02 -5.66 9.46
N GLU A 40 -2.89 -5.02 10.61
CA GLU A 40 -2.03 -5.52 11.67
C GLU A 40 -2.70 -6.74 12.31
N THR A 41 -2.02 -7.88 12.30
CA THR A 41 -2.54 -9.18 12.79
C THR A 41 -1.93 -9.59 14.13
N ALA A 42 -0.72 -9.11 14.40
CA ALA A 42 0.00 -9.18 15.66
C ALA A 42 0.97 -7.99 15.69
N ASP A 43 1.59 -7.72 16.84
CA ASP A 43 2.54 -6.60 17.00
C ASP A 43 3.57 -6.58 15.87
N LEU A 44 3.54 -5.51 15.06
CA LEU A 44 4.40 -5.28 13.88
C LEU A 44 4.31 -6.34 12.77
N THR A 45 3.27 -7.16 12.77
CA THR A 45 3.02 -8.20 11.77
C THR A 45 1.77 -7.86 10.96
N PHE A 46 1.95 -7.75 9.64
CA PHE A 46 0.92 -7.22 8.76
C PHE A 46 0.52 -8.21 7.66
N ALA A 47 -0.77 -8.24 7.35
CA ALA A 47 -1.31 -8.90 6.16
C ALA A 47 -1.77 -7.82 5.15
N PRO A 48 -1.47 -7.97 3.85
CA PRO A 48 -1.90 -7.02 2.84
C PRO A 48 -3.38 -7.21 2.54
N VAL A 49 -4.13 -6.12 2.55
CA VAL A 49 -5.57 -6.06 2.26
C VAL A 49 -5.79 -5.63 0.81
N CYS A 50 -5.01 -4.65 0.38
CA CYS A 50 -5.02 -4.09 -0.97
C CYS A 50 -3.61 -3.58 -1.30
N ILE A 51 -3.14 -3.85 -2.51
CA ILE A 51 -1.86 -3.41 -3.04
C ILE A 51 -2.15 -2.61 -4.31
N GLY A 52 -1.46 -1.49 -4.49
CA GLY A 52 -1.65 -0.68 -5.68
C GLY A 52 -0.54 0.33 -5.92
N GLN A 53 -0.72 1.13 -6.96
CA GLN A 53 0.14 2.27 -7.26
C GLN A 53 -0.67 3.54 -7.52
N THR A 54 -0.02 4.69 -7.44
CA THR A 54 -0.61 5.98 -7.77
C THR A 54 0.46 6.98 -8.19
N ASP A 55 0.08 7.94 -9.04
CA ASP A 55 0.87 9.15 -9.30
C ASP A 55 0.78 10.16 -8.16
N ASP A 56 -0.26 10.09 -7.33
CA ASP A 56 -0.52 11.05 -6.28
C ASP A 56 -1.11 10.39 -5.03
N LEU A 57 -0.21 10.13 -4.07
CA LEU A 57 -0.56 9.57 -2.78
C LEU A 57 -1.51 10.46 -1.95
N SER A 58 -1.50 11.77 -2.16
CA SER A 58 -2.41 12.69 -1.46
C SER A 58 -3.85 12.48 -1.94
N LYS A 59 -4.07 12.44 -3.27
CA LYS A 59 -5.39 12.20 -3.86
C LYS A 59 -5.91 10.80 -3.55
N ARG A 60 -5.04 9.78 -3.58
CA ARG A 60 -5.45 8.38 -3.30
C ARG A 60 -6.08 8.21 -1.92
N PHE A 61 -5.60 8.95 -0.92
CA PHE A 61 -6.03 8.84 0.48
C PHE A 61 -6.81 10.05 1.00
N ASP A 62 -7.23 10.97 0.13
CA ASP A 62 -8.02 12.15 0.53
C ASP A 62 -9.39 11.74 1.09
N ASN A 63 -10.02 10.74 0.45
CA ASN A 63 -11.30 10.14 0.86
C ASN A 63 -11.12 8.71 1.37
N TYR A 64 -10.09 8.46 2.19
CA TYR A 64 -9.78 7.10 2.69
C TYR A 64 -10.96 6.44 3.43
N GLU A 65 -11.85 7.23 4.03
CA GLU A 65 -13.06 6.76 4.73
C GLU A 65 -14.11 6.18 3.78
N GLU A 66 -14.01 6.44 2.48
CA GLU A 66 -14.90 5.88 1.45
C GLU A 66 -14.40 4.56 0.88
N MET A 67 -13.13 4.23 1.12
CA MET A 67 -12.51 3.02 0.60
C MET A 67 -13.15 1.78 1.24
N PRO A 68 -13.65 0.81 0.45
CA PRO A 68 -14.29 -0.39 0.99
C PRO A 68 -13.35 -1.18 1.91
N GLU A 69 -12.06 -1.22 1.61
CA GLU A 69 -11.03 -1.89 2.40
C GLU A 69 -10.86 -1.28 3.80
N VAL A 70 -11.13 0.02 3.92
CA VAL A 70 -11.08 0.76 5.19
C VAL A 70 -12.42 0.68 5.90
N ARG A 71 -13.54 0.86 5.18
CA ARG A 71 -14.90 0.81 5.74
C ARG A 71 -15.25 -0.53 6.35
N GLN A 72 -14.77 -1.63 5.75
CA GLN A 72 -14.98 -2.98 6.27
C GLN A 72 -14.10 -3.28 7.50
N GLY A 73 -13.23 -2.35 7.91
CA GLY A 73 -12.35 -2.48 9.07
C GLY A 73 -11.14 -3.38 8.83
N ASP A 74 -10.90 -3.78 7.58
CA ASP A 74 -9.79 -4.68 7.25
C ASP A 74 -8.45 -3.95 7.21
N ALA A 75 -8.42 -2.70 6.74
CA ALA A 75 -7.19 -1.90 6.71
C ALA A 75 -6.99 -1.08 8.00
N THR A 76 -5.84 -1.26 8.64
CA THR A 76 -5.44 -0.55 9.87
C THR A 76 -4.28 0.43 9.63
N HIS A 77 -3.46 0.14 8.61
CA HIS A 77 -2.25 0.87 8.29
C HIS A 77 -2.12 1.10 6.79
N ILE A 78 -1.42 2.18 6.44
CA ILE A 78 -1.00 2.50 5.08
C ILE A 78 0.50 2.28 5.02
N HIS A 79 0.95 1.41 4.15
CA HIS A 79 2.36 1.24 3.82
C HIS A 79 2.61 1.97 2.51
N ALA A 80 3.50 2.96 2.49
CA ALA A 80 3.82 3.70 1.27
C ALA A 80 5.30 3.60 0.91
N HIS A 81 5.57 3.38 -0.37
CA HIS A 81 6.89 3.41 -0.97
C HIS A 81 6.88 4.45 -2.09
N ALA A 82 7.47 5.62 -1.81
CA ALA A 82 7.63 6.66 -2.83
C ALA A 82 8.51 6.14 -3.96
N ASN A 83 7.99 6.14 -5.18
CA ASN A 83 8.64 5.58 -6.35
C ASN A 83 8.50 6.54 -7.54
N SER A 84 9.50 7.39 -7.69
CA SER A 84 9.59 8.40 -8.75
C SER A 84 10.27 7.91 -10.04
N ARG A 85 10.46 6.60 -10.19
CA ARG A 85 11.13 5.99 -11.37
C ARG A 85 10.21 5.86 -12.59
N GLY A 86 8.99 6.38 -12.50
CA GLY A 86 7.95 6.31 -13.52
C GLY A 86 6.92 5.21 -13.24
N GLU A 87 5.77 5.34 -13.88
CA GLU A 87 4.64 4.39 -13.77
C GLU A 87 5.04 2.94 -14.07
N PRO A 88 5.83 2.62 -15.14
CA PRO A 88 6.21 1.23 -15.40
C PRO A 88 6.94 0.57 -14.23
N ALA A 89 7.81 1.30 -13.53
CA ALA A 89 8.52 0.77 -12.37
C ALA A 89 7.59 0.53 -11.17
N ARG A 90 6.48 1.27 -11.07
CA ARG A 90 5.46 1.05 -10.04
C ARG A 90 4.57 -0.12 -10.39
N LEU A 91 4.16 -0.26 -11.65
CA LEU A 91 3.39 -1.41 -12.13
C LEU A 91 4.18 -2.72 -11.99
N ASP A 92 5.47 -2.72 -12.29
CA ASP A 92 6.34 -3.89 -12.09
C ASP A 92 6.43 -4.29 -10.61
N GLU A 93 6.56 -3.31 -9.71
CA GLU A 93 6.59 -3.55 -8.27
C GLU A 93 5.24 -4.05 -7.73
N GLU A 94 4.14 -3.44 -8.19
CA GLU A 94 2.78 -3.84 -7.86
C GLU A 94 2.50 -5.28 -8.30
N ALA A 95 2.78 -5.61 -9.56
CA ALA A 95 2.59 -6.95 -10.10
C ALA A 95 3.39 -8.00 -9.31
N ASP A 96 4.66 -7.72 -9.01
CA ASP A 96 5.52 -8.63 -8.24
C ASP A 96 4.98 -8.88 -6.82
N LEU A 97 4.39 -7.86 -6.19
CA LEU A 97 3.75 -7.98 -4.89
C LEU A 97 2.41 -8.72 -4.96
N LEU A 98 1.58 -8.43 -5.97
CA LEU A 98 0.29 -9.09 -6.19
C LEU A 98 0.44 -10.58 -6.45
N ASP A 99 1.39 -10.97 -7.30
CA ASP A 99 1.66 -12.38 -7.64
C ASP A 99 2.02 -13.22 -6.41
N ARG A 100 2.66 -12.60 -5.41
CA ARG A 100 3.01 -13.27 -4.16
C ARG A 100 1.86 -13.27 -3.16
N TRP A 101 1.28 -12.10 -2.89
CA TRP A 101 0.45 -11.91 -1.71
C TRP A 101 -1.05 -12.11 -1.95
N LYS A 102 -1.50 -11.94 -3.20
CA LYS A 102 -2.90 -12.15 -3.62
C LYS A 102 -3.92 -11.56 -2.62
N PRO A 103 -3.82 -10.26 -2.32
CA PRO A 103 -4.68 -9.60 -1.33
C PRO A 103 -6.16 -9.66 -1.73
N ALA A 104 -7.05 -9.73 -0.75
CA ALA A 104 -8.47 -10.00 -0.94
C ALA A 104 -9.20 -8.96 -1.81
N PHE A 105 -8.82 -7.69 -1.70
CA PHE A 105 -9.48 -6.57 -2.40
C PHE A 105 -8.84 -6.20 -3.75
N ASN A 106 -7.93 -7.02 -4.27
CA ASN A 106 -7.41 -6.87 -5.64
C ASN A 106 -8.08 -7.83 -6.65
N ASN A 107 -9.15 -8.53 -6.24
CA ASN A 107 -9.91 -9.41 -7.13
C ASN A 107 -10.90 -8.66 -8.05
N GLU A 108 -11.06 -7.35 -7.86
CA GLU A 108 -11.85 -6.48 -8.73
C GLU A 108 -10.96 -5.39 -9.34
N PRO A 109 -11.22 -4.94 -10.59
CA PRO A 109 -10.42 -3.90 -11.24
C PRO A 109 -10.47 -2.61 -10.42
N GLN A 110 -9.31 -2.13 -9.98
CA GLN A 110 -9.17 -0.84 -9.33
C GLN A 110 -9.25 0.23 -10.44
N GLN A 111 -10.41 0.87 -10.55
CA GLN A 111 -10.71 1.93 -11.53
C GLN A 111 -10.04 3.26 -11.15
#